data_AF-A0AAX6ET93-F1
#
_entry.id   AF-A0AAX6ET93-F1
#
_cell.length_a   1.000
_cell.length_b   1.000
_cell.length_c   1.000
_cell.angle_alpha   90.00
_cell.angle_beta   90.00
_cell.angle_gamma   90.00
#
_symmetry.space_group_name_H-M   'P 1'
#
loop_
_entity.id
_entity.type
_entity.pdbx_description
1 polymer ?
#
loop_
_entity_poly.entity_id
_entity_poly.type
_entity_poly.pdbx_seq_one_letter_code
_entity_poly.pdbx_strand_id
1 'polypeptide(L)'
;MPNLPTISFSSTLANMSSPGTSSFIGEFPISVGAFQRNSLVATLAALGMILGAAYSLWLYNRTVSGNLKPDFLHKFSDPNGREVSIFLPFLVGGATVR
;
A
#
# COMPACT_ATOMS: atom_id res chain seq x y z
N MET A 1 12.78 3.58 -16.19
CA MET A 1 12.85 3.23 -14.75
C MET A 1 11.87 2.09 -14.43
N PRO A 2 12.27 0.81 -14.60
CA PRO A 2 11.37 -0.34 -14.41
C PRO A 2 11.16 -0.78 -12.95
N ASN A 3 12.07 -0.42 -12.02
CA ASN A 3 12.04 -0.95 -10.66
C ASN A 3 11.19 -0.13 -9.66
N LEU A 4 11.14 1.20 -9.80
CA LEU A 4 10.35 2.09 -8.93
C LEU A 4 8.83 1.84 -8.97
N PRO A 5 8.21 1.60 -10.14
CA PRO A 5 6.78 1.30 -10.21
C PRO A 5 6.44 0.01 -9.46
N THR A 6 7.28 -1.02 -9.60
CA THR A 6 7.09 -2.33 -8.97
C THR A 6 7.18 -2.25 -7.44
N ILE A 7 8.16 -1.52 -6.90
CA ILE A 7 8.30 -1.30 -5.45
C ILE A 7 7.10 -0.49 -4.92
N SER A 8 6.72 0.59 -5.62
CA SER A 8 5.58 1.44 -5.22
C SER A 8 4.25 0.69 -5.28
N PHE A 9 4.08 -0.21 -6.23
CA PHE A 9 2.90 -1.07 -6.35
C PHE A 9 2.79 -2.03 -5.17
N SER A 10 3.91 -2.70 -4.82
CA SER A 10 3.96 -3.62 -3.68
C SER A 10 3.67 -2.90 -2.35
N SER A 11 4.21 -1.69 -2.15
CA SER A 11 3.89 -0.87 -0.98
C SER A 11 2.42 -0.40 -0.95
N THR A 12 1.84 -0.08 -2.10
CA THR A 12 0.41 0.30 -2.20
C THR A 12 -0.50 -0.88 -1.86
N LEU A 13 -0.17 -2.08 -2.33
CA LEU A 13 -0.87 -3.32 -1.97
C LEU A 13 -0.75 -3.65 -0.47
N ALA A 14 0.41 -3.39 0.13
CA ALA A 14 0.62 -3.55 1.58
C ALA A 14 -0.20 -2.54 2.41
N ASN A 15 -0.43 -1.33 1.88
CA ASN A 15 -1.26 -0.31 2.51
C ASN A 15 -2.77 -0.63 2.45
N MET A 16 -3.20 -1.31 1.38
CA MET A 16 -4.61 -1.72 1.21
C MET A 16 -5.01 -2.94 2.04
N SER A 17 -4.13 -3.44 2.91
CA SER A 17 -4.36 -4.66 3.66
C SER A 17 -4.76 -5.82 2.74
N SER A 18 -4.03 -6.00 1.64
CA SER A 18 -4.19 -7.15 0.76
C SER A 18 -4.05 -8.45 1.58
N PRO A 19 -4.86 -9.50 1.30
CA PRO A 19 -4.73 -10.78 1.98
C PRO A 19 -3.27 -11.28 1.89
N GLY A 20 -2.68 -11.59 3.04
CA GLY A 20 -1.27 -12.00 3.16
C GLY A 20 -0.29 -10.90 3.61
N THR A 21 -0.77 -9.69 3.89
CA THR A 21 0.05 -8.59 4.45
C THR A 21 -0.16 -8.46 5.96
N SER A 22 0.86 -8.02 6.71
CA SER A 22 0.77 -7.76 8.16
C SER A 22 -0.37 -6.81 8.54
N SER A 23 -0.65 -5.81 7.71
CA SER A 23 -1.76 -4.86 7.90
C SER A 23 -3.12 -5.55 7.93
N PHE A 24 -3.35 -6.57 7.08
CA PHE A 24 -4.61 -7.32 7.06
C PHE A 24 -4.82 -8.17 8.31
N ILE A 25 -3.75 -8.79 8.83
CA ILE A 25 -3.80 -9.61 10.06
C ILE A 25 -4.25 -8.79 11.27
N GLY A 26 -3.91 -7.49 11.31
CA GLY A 26 -4.29 -6.60 12.40
C GLY A 26 -5.70 -6.03 12.24
N GLU A 27 -6.04 -5.54 11.04
CA GLU A 27 -7.29 -4.79 10.85
C GLU A 27 -8.53 -5.69 10.71
N PHE A 28 -8.39 -6.89 10.16
CA PHE A 28 -9.50 -7.83 10.01
C PHE A 28 -10.13 -8.26 11.36
N PRO A 29 -9.38 -8.74 12.36
CA PRO A 29 -9.95 -9.10 13.65
C PRO A 29 -10.48 -7.90 14.44
N ILE A 30 -9.91 -6.70 14.25
CA ILE A 30 -10.44 -5.46 14.84
C ILE A 30 -11.83 -5.17 14.29
N SER A 31 -12.04 -5.32 12.98
CA SER A 31 -13.35 -5.13 12.36
C SER A 31 -14.37 -6.16 12.86
N VAL A 32 -13.97 -7.45 12.96
CA VAL A 32 -14.82 -8.52 13.53
C VAL A 32 -15.18 -8.25 15.00
N GLY A 33 -14.24 -7.76 15.81
CA GLY A 33 -14.49 -7.36 17.20
C GLY A 33 -15.42 -6.15 17.32
N ALA A 34 -15.29 -5.17 16.42
CA ALA A 34 -16.16 -4.00 16.39
C ALA A 34 -17.62 -4.38 16.06
N PHE A 35 -17.84 -5.36 15.17
CA PHE A 35 -19.17 -5.88 14.85
C PHE A 35 -19.89 -6.49 16.06
N GLN A 36 -19.17 -7.14 16.98
CA GLN A 36 -19.76 -7.69 18.20
C GLN A 36 -20.23 -6.63 19.20
N ARG A 37 -19.59 -5.45 19.20
CA ARG A 37 -19.83 -4.39 20.20
C ARG A 37 -20.83 -3.35 19.74
N ASN A 38 -20.77 -2.92 18.48
CA ASN A 38 -21.76 -2.02 17.89
C ASN A 38 -21.69 -2.05 16.34
N SER A 39 -22.74 -2.57 15.72
CA SER A 39 -22.84 -2.73 14.26
C SER A 39 -22.80 -1.40 13.48
N LEU A 40 -23.29 -0.30 14.06
CA LEU A 40 -23.28 1.01 13.39
C LEU A 40 -21.88 1.61 13.31
N VAL A 41 -21.06 1.42 14.33
CA VAL A 41 -19.67 1.90 14.33
C VAL A 41 -18.80 1.02 13.43
N ALA A 42 -19.07 -0.29 13.41
CA ALA A 42 -18.37 -1.24 12.54
C ALA A 42 -18.62 -0.95 11.04
N THR A 43 -19.85 -0.61 10.67
CA THR A 43 -20.18 -0.24 9.27
C THR A 43 -19.52 1.07 8.84
N LEU A 44 -19.43 2.07 9.72
CA LEU A 44 -18.69 3.30 9.44
C LEU A 44 -17.17 3.05 9.29
N ALA A 45 -16.60 2.21 10.16
CA ALA A 45 -15.20 1.84 10.08
C ALA A 45 -14.88 1.08 8.80
N ALA A 46 -15.74 0.13 8.41
CA ALA A 46 -15.61 -0.62 7.16
C ALA A 46 -15.67 0.29 5.93
N LEU A 47 -16.58 1.27 5.91
CA LEU A 47 -16.65 2.28 4.86
C LEU A 47 -15.35 3.11 4.77
N GLY A 48 -14.81 3.53 5.92
CA GLY A 48 -13.55 4.26 5.99
C GLY A 48 -12.37 3.47 5.41
N MET A 49 -12.28 2.17 5.70
CA MET A 49 -11.24 1.30 5.12
C MET A 49 -11.38 1.18 3.60
N ILE A 50 -12.61 0.99 3.08
CA ILE A 50 -12.86 0.87 1.64
C ILE A 50 -12.48 2.17 0.91
N LEU A 51 -12.85 3.32 1.47
CA LEU A 51 -12.50 4.64 0.92
C LEU A 51 -10.99 4.89 0.94
N GLY A 52 -10.30 4.52 2.02
CA GLY A 52 -8.84 4.64 2.14
C GLY A 52 -8.09 3.77 1.15
N ALA A 53 -8.55 2.53 0.95
CA ALA A 53 -8.01 1.64 -0.07
C ALA A 53 -8.26 2.21 -1.47
N ALA A 54 -9.49 2.60 -1.80
CA ALA A 54 -9.82 3.17 -3.12
C ALA A 54 -8.96 4.41 -3.46
N TYR A 55 -8.74 5.30 -2.49
CA TYR A 55 -7.89 6.47 -2.65
C TYR A 55 -6.44 6.10 -2.95
N SER A 56 -5.90 5.11 -2.22
CA SER A 56 -4.52 4.65 -2.42
C SER A 56 -4.31 4.05 -3.82
N LEU A 57 -5.30 3.34 -4.37
CA LEU A 57 -5.21 2.75 -5.72
C LEU A 57 -5.29 3.84 -6.78
N TRP A 58 -6.19 4.80 -6.57
CA TRP A 58 -6.35 5.94 -7.46
C TRP A 58 -5.08 6.80 -7.51
N LEU A 59 -4.46 7.05 -6.36
CA LEU A 59 -3.19 7.78 -6.27
C LEU A 59 -2.08 7.05 -7.03
N TYR A 60 -1.94 5.73 -6.84
CA TYR A 60 -0.97 4.91 -7.56
C TYR A 60 -1.19 4.94 -9.08
N ASN A 61 -2.43 4.81 -9.52
CA ASN A 61 -2.75 4.89 -10.95
C ASN A 61 -2.40 6.27 -11.52
N ARG A 62 -2.61 7.35 -10.75
CA ARG A 62 -2.26 8.71 -11.18
C ARG A 62 -0.75 8.95 -11.22
N THR A 63 0.02 8.37 -10.30
CA THR A 63 1.48 8.54 -10.26
C THR A 63 2.20 7.72 -11.32
N VAL A 64 1.71 6.51 -11.64
CA VAL A 64 2.35 5.62 -12.61
C VAL A 64 1.82 5.83 -14.04
N SER A 65 0.53 6.05 -14.23
CA SER A 65 -0.08 6.23 -15.56
C SER A 65 -0.15 7.69 -16.02
N GLY A 66 0.22 8.66 -15.18
CA GLY A 66 0.26 10.08 -15.53
C GLY A 66 1.29 10.35 -16.62
N ASN A 67 0.92 11.10 -17.66
CA ASN A 67 1.83 11.56 -18.72
C ASN A 67 2.88 12.50 -18.12
N LEU A 68 3.97 11.93 -17.61
CA LEU A 68 5.11 12.65 -17.08
C LEU A 68 5.78 13.37 -18.25
N LYS A 69 5.85 14.71 -18.18
CA LYS A 69 6.58 15.52 -19.17
C LYS A 69 7.98 14.91 -19.38
N PRO A 70 8.36 14.57 -20.63
CA PRO A 70 9.60 13.84 -20.92
C PRO A 70 10.87 14.60 -20.52
N ASP A 71 10.77 15.91 -20.29
CA ASP A 71 11.89 16.78 -19.88
C ASP A 71 12.47 16.42 -18.49
N PHE A 72 11.63 15.91 -17.58
CA PHE A 72 12.08 15.52 -16.23
C PHE A 72 12.63 14.10 -16.16
N LEU A 73 12.30 13.21 -17.11
CA LEU A 73 12.73 11.81 -17.09
C LEU A 73 14.24 11.64 -17.29
N HIS A 74 14.91 12.61 -17.91
CA HIS A 74 16.34 12.55 -18.17
C HIS A 74 17.21 12.79 -16.92
N LYS A 75 16.61 13.26 -15.81
CA LYS A 75 17.32 13.62 -14.57
C LYS A 75 17.11 12.64 -13.42
N PHE A 76 16.11 11.76 -13.51
CA PHE A 76 15.86 10.72 -12.52
C PHE A 76 16.55 9.43 -12.96
N SER A 77 17.70 9.16 -12.36
CA SER A 77 18.44 7.91 -12.51
C SER A 77 17.74 6.77 -11.79
N ASP A 78 17.82 5.57 -12.33
CA ASP A 78 17.34 4.34 -11.69
C ASP A 78 17.85 4.22 -10.25
N PRO A 79 17.03 3.65 -9.34
CA PRO A 79 17.40 3.53 -7.94
C PRO A 79 18.65 2.66 -7.80
N ASN A 80 19.60 3.15 -7.00
CA ASN A 80 20.84 2.46 -6.71
C ASN A 80 20.56 1.18 -5.90
N GLY A 81 21.41 0.15 -6.01
CA GLY A 81 21.21 -1.13 -5.31
C GLY A 81 21.07 -1.00 -3.78
N ARG A 82 21.60 0.09 -3.19
CA ARG A 82 21.39 0.43 -1.77
C ARG A 82 19.97 0.86 -1.44
N GLU A 83 19.32 1.62 -2.32
CA GLU A 83 17.96 2.09 -2.09
C GLU A 83 17.01 0.89 -2.10
N VAL A 84 17.19 -0.03 -3.05
CA VAL A 84 16.47 -1.31 -3.07
C VAL A 84 16.73 -2.12 -1.79
N SER A 85 17.96 -2.16 -1.28
CA SER A 85 18.29 -2.84 -0.02
C SER A 85 17.67 -2.20 1.22
N ILE A 86 17.35 -0.90 1.21
CA ILE A 86 16.66 -0.20 2.32
C ILE A 86 15.14 -0.47 2.26
N PHE A 87 14.56 -0.61 1.06
CA PHE A 87 13.16 -1.00 0.89
C PHE A 87 12.90 -2.49 1.15
N LEU A 88 13.90 -3.34 0.94
CA LEU A 88 13.81 -4.79 1.16
C LEU A 88 13.35 -5.20 2.57
N PRO A 89 13.93 -4.70 3.69
CA PRO A 89 13.48 -5.04 5.02
C PRO A 89 12.07 -4.53 5.32
N PHE A 90 11.61 -3.46 4.67
CA PHE A 90 10.23 -2.97 4.83
C PHE A 90 9.22 -3.90 4.16
N LEU A 91 9.57 -4.42 2.99
CA LEU A 91 8.76 -5.43 2.28
C LEU A 91 8.77 -6.79 3.01
N VAL A 92 9.92 -7.23 3.50
CA VAL A 92 10.08 -8.53 4.20
C VAL A 92 9.53 -8.47 5.63
N GLY A 93 9.77 -7.38 6.36
CA GLY A 93 9.24 -7.17 7.71
C GLY A 93 7.71 -7.12 7.72
N GLY A 94 7.09 -6.61 6.64
CA GLY A 94 5.64 -6.67 6.46
C GLY A 94 5.07 -8.07 6.20
N ALA A 95 5.90 -9.05 5.79
CA ALA A 95 5.50 -10.43 5.52
C ALA A 95 5.82 -11.40 6.67
N THR A 96 6.68 -11.02 7.62
CA THR A 96 7.08 -11.85 8.76
C THR A 96 6.23 -11.54 9.98
N VAL A 97 4.98 -12.03 9.96
CA VAL A 97 4.15 -12.14 11.15
C VAL A 97 4.69 -13.31 11.97
N ARG A 98 5.29 -13.02 13.13
CA ARG A 98 5.28 -13.93 14.27
C ARG A 98 4.04 -13.65 15.10
#